data_AF-A0A7C4YD69-F1
#
_entry.id   AF-A0A7C4YD69-F1
#
_cell.length_a   1.000
_cell.length_b   1.000
_cell.length_c   1.000
_cell.angle_alpha   90.00
_cell.angle_beta   90.00
_cell.angle_gamma   90.00
#
_symmetry.space_group_name_H-M   'P 1'
#
loop_
_entity.id
_entity.type
_entity.pdbx_description
1 polymer ?
#
loop_
_entity_poly.entity_id
_entity_poly.type
_entity_poly.pdbx_seq_one_letter_code
_entity_poly.pdbx_strand_id
1 'polypeptide(L)' 'TILRRENFPNPYEALKDLTRGNNKIDKKAMHQFIDSLKVKDDIKRELKKITPHNYTGVSPLK' A
#
# COMPACT_ATOMS: atom_id res chain seq x y z
N THR A 1 0.39 -8.20 -6.25
CA THR A 1 0.64 -7.28 -5.12
C THR A 1 -0.11 -7.76 -3.88
N ILE A 2 0.34 -7.34 -2.69
CA ILE A 2 -0.10 -7.86 -1.38
C ILE A 2 -1.64 -7.94 -1.26
N LEU A 3 -2.36 -6.90 -1.68
CA LEU A 3 -3.84 -6.88 -1.59
C LEU A 3 -4.54 -7.92 -2.48
N ARG A 4 -3.97 -8.25 -3.66
CA ARG A 4 -4.50 -9.33 -4.51
C ARG A 4 -4.27 -10.71 -3.89
N ARG A 5 -3.15 -10.90 -3.17
CA ARG A 5 -2.86 -12.16 -2.45
C ARG A 5 -3.90 -12.43 -1.36
N GLU A 6 -4.36 -11.37 -0.71
CA GLU A 6 -5.36 -11.43 0.37
C GLU A 6 -6.81 -11.46 -0.12
N ASN A 7 -7.06 -11.61 -1.42
CA ASN A 7 -8.41 -11.54 -2.01
C ASN A 7 -9.19 -10.25 -1.63
N PHE A 8 -8.49 -9.13 -1.45
CA PHE A 8 -9.14 -7.86 -1.17
C PHE A 8 -9.94 -7.41 -2.40
N PRO A 9 -11.21 -6.96 -2.24
CA PRO A 9 -12.03 -6.52 -3.36
C PRO A 9 -11.45 -5.26 -4.00
N ASN A 10 -11.31 -5.26 -5.32
CA ASN A 10 -10.89 -4.13 -6.15
C ASN A 10 -9.70 -3.33 -5.59
N PRO A 11 -8.53 -3.95 -5.37
CA PRO A 11 -7.38 -3.31 -4.72
C PRO A 11 -6.82 -2.14 -5.53
N TYR A 12 -7.01 -2.18 -6.85
CA TYR A 12 -6.64 -1.10 -7.74
C TYR A 12 -7.52 0.14 -7.55
N GLU A 13 -8.83 -0.04 -7.33
CA GLU A 13 -9.76 1.08 -7.14
C GLU A 13 -9.49 1.80 -5.83
N ALA A 14 -9.23 1.07 -4.74
CA ALA A 14 -8.89 1.67 -3.44
C ALA A 14 -7.62 2.54 -3.54
N LEU A 15 -6.59 2.06 -4.23
CA LEU A 15 -5.36 2.82 -4.47
C LEU A 15 -5.61 4.02 -5.40
N LYS A 16 -6.42 3.83 -6.43
CA LYS A 16 -6.79 4.92 -7.36
C LYS A 16 -7.51 6.03 -6.62
N ASP A 17 -8.44 5.70 -5.73
CA ASP A 17 -9.19 6.67 -4.91
C ASP A 17 -8.25 7.51 -4.04
N LEU A 18 -7.26 6.86 -3.40
CA LEU A 18 -6.21 7.54 -2.63
C LEU A 18 -5.42 8.56 -3.47
N THR A 19 -5.09 8.19 -4.71
CA THR A 19 -4.29 9.02 -5.63
C THR A 19 -5.08 10.10 -6.37
N ARG A 20 -6.41 10.00 -6.41
CA ARG A 20 -7.26 10.85 -7.27
C ARG A 20 -7.38 12.29 -6.77
N GLY A 21 -7.17 12.51 -5.47
CA GLY A 21 -7.42 13.79 -4.82
C GLY A 21 -6.33 14.86 -4.98
N ASN A 22 -5.26 14.62 -5.74
CA ASN A 22 -4.11 15.54 -5.87
C ASN A 22 -3.47 15.94 -4.51
N ASN A 23 -3.81 15.22 -3.45
CA ASN A 23 -3.27 15.42 -2.11
C ASN A 23 -1.88 14.79 -2.05
N LYS A 24 -0.95 15.46 -1.38
CA LYS A 24 0.39 14.91 -1.12
C LYS A 24 0.23 13.54 -0.46
N ILE A 25 0.64 12.48 -1.17
CA ILE A 25 0.72 11.14 -0.59
C ILE A 25 1.95 11.10 0.31
N ASP A 26 1.75 11.62 1.52
CA ASP A 26 2.72 11.56 2.58
C ASP A 26 2.61 10.22 3.32
N LYS A 27 3.62 9.89 4.14
CA LYS A 27 3.64 8.69 4.97
C LYS A 27 2.37 8.59 5.82
N LYS A 28 1.90 9.72 6.37
CA LYS A 28 0.66 9.77 7.17
C LYS A 28 -0.58 9.38 6.35
N ALA A 29 -0.71 9.89 5.11
CA ALA A 29 -1.82 9.56 4.22
C ALA A 29 -1.81 8.06 3.83
N MET A 30 -0.62 7.52 3.54
CA MET A 30 -0.43 6.08 3.29
C MET A 30 -0.81 5.23 4.52
N HIS A 31 -0.39 5.62 5.72
CA HIS A 31 -0.75 4.90 6.94
C HIS A 31 -2.25 4.95 7.21
N GLN A 32 -2.89 6.11 7.05
CA GLN A 32 -4.35 6.25 7.19
C GLN A 32 -5.11 5.40 6.17
N PHE A 33 -4.62 5.31 4.93
CA PHE A 33 -5.17 4.41 3.92
C PHE A 33 -5.03 2.94 4.32
N ILE A 34 -3.85 2.52 4.78
CA ILE A 34 -3.64 1.14 5.24
C ILE A 34 -4.54 0.81 6.45
N ASP A 35 -4.78 1.78 7.33
CA ASP A 35 -5.68 1.60 8.46
C ASP A 35 -7.15 1.51 8.05
N SER A 36 -7.58 2.21 6.99
CA SER A 36 -8.95 2.13 6.46
C SER A 36 -9.24 0.82 5.71
N LEU A 37 -8.22 0.09 5.27
CA LEU A 37 -8.38 -1.24 4.69
C LEU A 37 -8.88 -2.24 5.73
N LYS A 38 -9.97 -2.94 5.41
CA LYS A 38 -10.47 -4.10 6.17
C LYS A 38 -9.67 -5.37 5.84
N VAL A 39 -8.36 -5.33 6.10
CA VAL A 39 -7.44 -6.48 5.98
C VAL A 39 -6.92 -6.89 7.34
N LYS A 40 -6.34 -8.09 7.44
CA LYS A 40 -5.69 -8.58 8.67
C LYS A 40 -4.57 -7.66 9.13
N ASP A 41 -4.36 -7.56 10.43
CA ASP A 41 -3.30 -6.74 11.03
C ASP A 41 -1.90 -7.11 10.53
N ASP A 42 -1.63 -8.40 10.31
CA ASP A 42 -0.36 -8.86 9.73
C ASP A 42 -0.07 -8.19 8.38
N ILE A 43 -1.09 -8.08 7.53
CA ILE A 43 -0.99 -7.44 6.23
C ILE A 43 -0.82 -5.93 6.37
N LYS A 44 -1.52 -5.30 7.33
CA LYS A 44 -1.30 -3.88 7.64
C LYS A 44 0.14 -3.62 8.07
N ARG A 45 0.73 -4.50 8.88
CA ARG A 45 2.14 -4.39 9.30
C ARG A 45 3.10 -4.60 8.13
N GLU A 46 2.82 -5.55 7.24
CA GLU A 46 3.60 -5.77 6.01
C GLU A 46 3.56 -4.52 5.12
N LEU A 47 2.37 -3.97 4.87
CA LEU A 47 2.18 -2.75 4.07
C LEU A 47 2.85 -1.52 4.70
N LYS A 48 2.75 -1.35 6.03
CA LYS A 48 3.39 -0.23 6.77
C LYS A 48 4.92 -0.30 6.76
N LYS A 49 5.51 -1.47 6.51
CA LYS A 49 6.97 -1.63 6.32
C LYS A 49 7.44 -1.23 4.93
N ILE A 50 6.54 -1.17 3.94
CA ILE A 50 6.89 -0.74 2.60
C ILE A 50 7.14 0.76 2.62
N THR A 51 8.28 1.16 2.09
CA THR A 51 8.66 2.55 1.90
C THR A 51 9.16 2.73 0.48
N PRO A 52 9.17 3.97 -0.07
CA PRO A 52 9.71 4.23 -1.40
C PRO A 52 11.15 3.69 -1.58
N HIS A 53 11.94 3.71 -0.50
CA HIS A 53 13.32 3.23 -0.48
C HIS A 53 13.45 1.71 -0.51
N ASN A 54 12.47 0.98 0.05
CA ASN A 54 12.47 -0.49 0.12
C ASN A 54 11.62 -1.13 -1.00
N TYR A 55 10.84 -0.33 -1.73
CA TYR A 55 10.02 -0.78 -2.85
C TYR A 55 10.76 -0.61 -4.19
N THR A 56 11.99 -1.11 -4.26
CA THR A 56 12.86 -1.01 -5.45
C THR A 56 12.73 -2.20 -6.41
N GLY A 57 11.91 -3.20 -6.04
CA GLY A 57 11.71 -4.42 -6.82
C GLY A 57 12.92 -5.36 -6.76
N VAL A 58 13.03 -6.24 -7.76
CA VAL A 58 14.22 -7.07 -7.96
C VAL A 58 15.27 -6.16 -8.59
N SER A 59 16.07 -5.49 -7.76
CA SER A 59 17.31 -4.87 -8.24
C SER A 59 18.36 -5.98 -8.24
N PRO A 60 18.73 -6.57 -9.40
CA PRO A 60 19.85 -7.48 -9.43
C PRO A 60 21.08 -6.70 -8.98
N LEU A 61 21.62 -7.06 -7.80
CA LEU A 61 22.98 -6.70 -7.42
C LEU A 61 23.87 -7.15 -8.59
N LYS A 62 24.41 -6.18 -9.31
CA LYS A 62 25.35 -6.40 -10.39
C LYS A 62 26.77 -6.28 -9.85
#